data_AF-A0A0D0AY47-F1
#
_entry.id   AF-A0A0D0AY47-F1
#
_cell.length_a   1.000
_cell.length_b   1.000
_cell.length_c   1.000
_cell.angle_alpha   90.00
_cell.angle_beta   90.00
_cell.angle_gamma   90.00
#
_symmetry.space_group_name_H-M   'P 1'
#
loop_
_entity.id
_entity.type
_entity.pdbx_description
1 polymer ?
#
loop_
_entity_poly.entity_id
_entity_poly.type
_entity_poly.pdbx_seq_one_letter_code
_entity_poly.pdbx_strand_id
1 'polypeptide(L)'
;LLKSLVALYWENYHPFYPFLHQSTFQKSLAAKLHLYDRTFGSTVLAVCAIASRLSDDPRVLYNHTTSKHSAGWKYFNQIELIPKSFLYSPTVCALQVYPLAVIFMHTTHMVETAWVMIGTGIRLAQMIGVHRSGFGKGRDPKEVELWKRAFWQLILFDTVTSMGLGRPRSSNTNDLDLELPVMCDDEYWEAPNPDDAFTQPENTPSKLAFRIHRIKLTEILGFAHRSIYSARRLDPWGPTTLSTAEWNQKAVMELDSALNQWIDALPDFLKYNPHRKDSIFAHQSIMLYAEFYWVRIQVHQRFMSWPGQKSMLTFPSLAICANAARSCVHLLDGHH
;
A
#
# COMPACT_ATOMS: atom_id res chain seq x y z
N LEU A 1 -22.12 16.95 6.32
CA LEU A 1 -20.65 16.81 6.22
C LEU A 1 -20.17 15.37 6.45
N LEU A 2 -20.43 14.73 7.60
CA LEU A 2 -19.93 13.35 7.83
C LEU A 2 -20.32 12.36 6.70
N LYS A 3 -21.61 12.29 6.34
CA LYS A 3 -22.08 11.41 5.25
C LYS A 3 -21.39 11.69 3.91
N SER A 4 -21.16 12.96 3.57
CA SER A 4 -20.52 13.34 2.29
C SER A 4 -19.03 12.98 2.28
N LEU A 5 -18.31 13.19 3.39
CA LEU A 5 -16.91 12.78 3.51
C LEU A 5 -16.77 11.24 3.44
N VAL A 6 -17.65 10.51 4.12
CA VAL A 6 -17.65 9.04 4.06
C VAL A 6 -17.90 8.56 2.62
N ALA A 7 -18.84 9.17 1.89
CA ALA A 7 -19.08 8.84 0.48
C ALA A 7 -17.83 9.09 -0.39
N LEU A 8 -17.20 10.26 -0.26
CA LEU A 8 -15.97 10.60 -0.99
C LEU A 8 -14.84 9.60 -0.75
N TYR A 9 -14.68 9.10 0.49
CA TYR A 9 -13.70 8.06 0.80
C TYR A 9 -13.96 6.76 0.04
N TRP A 10 -15.20 6.27 0.06
CA TRP A 10 -15.55 5.01 -0.63
C TRP A 10 -15.42 5.11 -2.14
N GLU A 11 -15.67 6.28 -2.71
CA GLU A 11 -15.56 6.50 -4.15
C GLU A 11 -14.10 6.63 -4.61
N ASN A 12 -13.26 7.35 -3.85
CA ASN A 12 -11.96 7.79 -4.34
C ASN A 12 -10.76 7.11 -3.69
N TYR A 13 -10.91 6.57 -2.47
CA TYR A 13 -9.79 5.94 -1.75
C TYR A 13 -9.98 4.43 -1.62
N HIS A 14 -11.15 3.94 -1.22
CA HIS A 14 -11.37 2.51 -1.00
C HIS A 14 -11.05 1.60 -2.20
N PRO A 15 -11.34 1.95 -3.47
CA PRO A 15 -10.98 1.12 -4.62
C PRO A 15 -9.46 0.89 -4.75
N PHE A 16 -8.69 1.78 -4.11
CA PHE A 16 -7.25 1.69 -4.00
C PHE A 16 -6.82 1.35 -2.56
N TYR A 17 -7.63 1.37 -1.54
CA TYR A 17 -7.18 1.04 -0.18
C TYR A 17 -8.22 0.15 0.51
N PRO A 18 -8.49 -1.06 -0.04
CA PRO A 18 -9.63 -1.89 0.34
C PRO A 18 -9.35 -2.72 1.59
N PHE A 19 -8.86 -2.09 2.66
CA PHE A 19 -8.61 -2.73 3.95
C PHE A 19 -9.71 -2.43 4.99
N LEU A 20 -10.76 -1.71 4.61
CA LEU A 20 -12.00 -1.54 5.36
C LEU A 20 -13.14 -2.24 4.61
N HIS A 21 -13.99 -2.97 5.32
CA HIS A 21 -15.21 -3.55 4.74
C HIS A 21 -16.35 -2.54 4.79
N GLN A 22 -16.84 -2.12 3.61
CA GLN A 22 -17.82 -1.03 3.49
C GLN A 22 -19.12 -1.31 4.25
N SER A 23 -19.69 -2.52 4.11
CA SER A 23 -20.93 -2.92 4.79
C SER A 23 -20.79 -2.87 6.31
N THR A 24 -19.71 -3.45 6.87
CA THR A 24 -19.44 -3.40 8.32
C THR A 24 -19.27 -1.96 8.80
N PHE A 25 -18.49 -1.14 8.09
CA PHE A 25 -18.27 0.26 8.48
C PHE A 25 -19.58 1.05 8.51
N GLN A 26 -20.42 0.91 7.48
CA GLN A 26 -21.68 1.64 7.39
C GLN A 26 -22.67 1.20 8.48
N LYS A 27 -22.78 -0.10 8.75
CA LYS A 27 -23.59 -0.63 9.87
C LYS A 27 -23.12 -0.06 11.22
N SER A 28 -21.82 -0.09 11.48
CA SER A 28 -21.22 0.48 12.70
C SER A 28 -21.43 2.00 12.82
N LEU A 29 -21.36 2.73 11.70
CA LEU A 29 -21.62 4.17 11.67
C LEU A 29 -23.09 4.48 11.95
N ALA A 30 -24.02 3.73 11.35
CA ALA A 30 -25.46 3.87 11.56
C ALA A 30 -25.86 3.56 13.02
N ALA A 31 -25.23 2.56 13.63
CA ALA A 31 -25.36 2.23 15.05
C ALA A 31 -24.66 3.24 15.99
N LYS A 32 -24.07 4.32 15.44
CA LYS A 32 -23.36 5.37 16.18
C LYS A 32 -22.20 4.87 17.05
N LEU A 33 -21.60 3.73 16.69
CA LEU A 33 -20.48 3.17 17.47
C LEU A 33 -19.29 4.12 17.58
N HIS A 34 -19.11 5.02 16.60
CA HIS A 34 -18.04 6.02 16.61
C HIS A 34 -18.11 7.01 17.78
N LEU A 35 -19.24 7.08 18.50
CA LEU A 35 -19.40 7.90 19.71
C LEU A 35 -18.98 7.19 21.00
N TYR A 36 -18.82 5.86 20.97
CA TYR A 36 -18.62 5.03 22.17
C TYR A 36 -17.42 4.08 22.05
N ASP A 37 -17.12 3.57 20.86
CA ASP A 37 -15.91 2.81 20.55
C ASP A 37 -14.83 3.77 20.05
N ARG A 38 -13.80 3.94 20.89
CA ARG A 38 -12.65 4.83 20.61
C ARG A 38 -11.88 4.43 19.34
N THR A 39 -11.71 3.13 19.11
CA THR A 39 -10.93 2.63 17.97
C THR A 39 -11.70 2.86 16.67
N PHE A 40 -12.98 2.53 16.64
CA PHE A 40 -13.83 2.81 15.48
C PHE A 40 -14.04 4.32 15.27
N GLY A 41 -14.19 5.11 16.34
CA GLY A 41 -14.23 6.56 16.27
C GLY A 41 -12.98 7.15 15.61
N SER A 42 -11.80 6.63 15.97
CA SER A 42 -10.53 6.99 15.32
C SER A 42 -10.49 6.61 13.84
N THR A 43 -11.01 5.44 13.47
CA THR A 43 -11.16 5.02 12.07
C THR A 43 -12.04 6.00 11.28
N VAL A 44 -13.19 6.40 11.84
CA VAL A 44 -14.11 7.38 11.20
C VAL A 44 -13.45 8.76 11.05
N LEU A 45 -12.72 9.22 12.06
CA LEU A 45 -11.96 10.47 12.00
C LEU A 45 -10.90 10.42 10.90
N ALA A 46 -10.17 9.31 10.78
CA ALA A 46 -9.15 9.14 9.74
C ALA A 46 -9.77 9.13 8.33
N VAL A 47 -10.89 8.42 8.14
CA VAL A 47 -11.69 8.46 6.90
C VAL A 47 -12.11 9.90 6.57
N CYS A 48 -12.60 10.66 7.54
CA CYS A 48 -12.97 12.07 7.34
C CYS A 48 -11.76 12.95 7.01
N ALA A 49 -10.60 12.72 7.64
CA ALA A 49 -9.38 13.48 7.40
C ALA A 49 -8.90 13.30 5.94
N ILE A 50 -8.87 12.04 5.47
CA ILE A 50 -8.51 11.69 4.09
C ILE A 50 -9.50 12.32 3.10
N ALA A 51 -10.81 12.06 3.28
CA ALA A 51 -11.84 12.54 2.35
C ALA A 51 -11.97 14.07 2.30
N SER A 52 -11.57 14.77 3.36
CA SER A 52 -11.57 16.24 3.39
C SER A 52 -10.71 16.84 2.27
N ARG A 53 -9.67 16.12 1.80
CA ARG A 53 -8.80 16.56 0.69
C ARG A 53 -9.52 16.65 -0.65
N LEU A 54 -10.67 15.99 -0.79
CA LEU A 54 -11.48 15.93 -2.00
C LEU A 54 -12.75 16.79 -1.90
N SER A 55 -12.97 17.46 -0.77
CA SER A 55 -14.18 18.23 -0.53
C SER A 55 -13.91 19.72 -0.65
N ASP A 56 -14.74 20.42 -1.42
CA ASP A 56 -14.73 21.89 -1.49
C ASP A 56 -15.58 22.56 -0.39
N ASP A 57 -16.15 21.79 0.54
CA ASP A 57 -16.93 22.35 1.65
C ASP A 57 -15.98 23.07 2.64
N PRO A 58 -16.11 24.39 2.86
CA PRO A 58 -15.18 25.16 3.67
C PRO A 58 -15.11 24.69 5.14
N ARG A 59 -16.12 23.94 5.61
CA ARG A 59 -16.10 23.36 6.96
C ARG A 59 -14.99 22.33 7.12
N VAL A 60 -14.41 21.76 6.06
CA VAL A 60 -13.31 20.78 6.17
C VAL A 60 -11.96 21.41 6.55
N LEU A 61 -11.85 22.73 6.42
CA LEU A 61 -10.65 23.50 6.71
C LEU A 61 -10.42 23.63 8.22
N TYR A 62 -9.15 23.79 8.61
CA TYR A 62 -8.75 23.90 10.02
C TYR A 62 -8.67 25.37 10.47
N ASN A 63 -9.13 25.69 11.69
CA ASN A 63 -9.02 27.02 12.31
C ASN A 63 -9.43 28.20 11.40
N HIS A 64 -10.52 28.07 10.64
CA HIS A 64 -11.05 29.12 9.75
C HIS A 64 -10.06 29.65 8.69
N THR A 65 -9.00 28.91 8.38
CA THR A 65 -8.12 29.24 7.26
C THR A 65 -8.80 28.99 5.91
N THR A 66 -8.30 29.63 4.85
CA THR A 66 -8.71 29.40 3.46
C THR A 66 -7.82 28.40 2.73
N SER A 67 -6.71 27.98 3.34
CA SER A 67 -5.76 27.07 2.70
C SER A 67 -6.33 25.66 2.56
N LYS A 68 -6.45 25.16 1.32
CA LYS A 68 -6.84 23.76 1.05
C LYS A 68 -5.86 22.74 1.66
N HIS A 69 -4.60 23.13 1.91
CA HIS A 69 -3.65 22.27 2.62
C HIS A 69 -4.06 21.96 4.07
N SER A 70 -4.93 22.77 4.67
CA SER A 70 -5.47 22.55 6.01
C SER A 70 -6.61 21.52 6.07
N ALA A 71 -7.18 21.14 4.93
CA ALA A 71 -8.32 20.24 4.88
C ALA A 71 -8.01 18.90 5.57
N GLY A 72 -8.88 18.51 6.49
CA GLY A 72 -8.81 17.24 7.21
C GLY A 72 -8.06 17.27 8.55
N TRP A 73 -7.22 18.27 8.79
CA TRP A 73 -6.41 18.37 10.02
C TRP A 73 -7.25 18.44 11.29
N LYS A 74 -8.42 19.07 11.25
CA LYS A 74 -9.35 19.11 12.39
C LYS A 74 -9.79 17.71 12.85
N TYR A 75 -9.88 16.75 11.94
CA TYR A 75 -10.23 15.36 12.25
C TYR A 75 -8.98 14.58 12.65
N PHE A 76 -7.90 14.75 11.89
CA PHE A 76 -6.65 14.04 12.12
C PHE A 76 -6.03 14.30 13.50
N ASN A 77 -6.04 15.55 13.96
CA ASN A 77 -5.45 15.95 15.25
C ASN A 77 -6.16 15.33 16.47
N GLN A 78 -7.33 14.72 16.29
CA GLN A 78 -8.07 14.03 17.35
C GLN A 78 -7.69 12.55 17.48
N ILE A 79 -6.92 12.00 16.54
CA ILE A 79 -6.56 10.58 16.50
C ILE A 79 -5.37 10.33 17.42
N GLU A 80 -5.52 9.39 18.36
CA GLU A 80 -4.42 8.93 19.22
C GLU A 80 -3.73 7.73 18.59
N LEU A 81 -2.60 7.97 17.91
CA LEU A 81 -1.82 6.93 17.22
C LEU A 81 -0.89 6.14 18.15
N ILE A 82 -0.57 6.67 19.32
CA ILE A 82 0.25 5.98 20.32
C ILE A 82 -0.66 5.62 21.50
N PRO A 83 -0.93 4.33 21.74
CA PRO A 83 -1.76 3.91 22.85
C PRO A 83 -1.18 4.37 24.18
N LYS A 84 -2.02 4.98 25.03
CA LYS A 84 -1.67 5.29 26.43
C LYS A 84 -1.69 4.08 27.36
N SER A 85 -2.22 2.94 26.90
CA SER A 85 -2.34 1.71 27.66
C SER A 85 -2.16 0.49 26.74
N PHE A 86 -1.46 -0.52 27.24
CA PHE A 86 -1.22 -1.81 26.56
C PHE A 86 -1.98 -2.96 27.22
N LEU A 87 -2.96 -2.65 28.07
CA LEU A 87 -3.69 -3.67 28.86
C LEU A 87 -4.67 -4.51 28.05
N TYR A 88 -5.05 -4.05 26.85
CA TYR A 88 -6.04 -4.70 26.01
C TYR A 88 -5.43 -5.14 24.68
N SER A 89 -5.85 -6.32 24.22
CA SER A 89 -5.54 -6.77 22.87
C SER A 89 -6.10 -5.78 21.85
N PRO A 90 -5.31 -5.39 20.83
CA PRO A 90 -5.77 -4.44 19.82
C PRO A 90 -6.90 -5.03 18.99
N THR A 91 -7.88 -4.18 18.64
CA THR A 91 -8.95 -4.48 17.70
C THR A 91 -8.49 -4.28 16.25
N VAL A 92 -9.23 -4.83 15.28
CA VAL A 92 -8.95 -4.59 13.86
C VAL A 92 -8.98 -3.11 13.50
N CYS A 93 -9.91 -2.35 14.11
CA CYS A 93 -9.98 -0.90 13.97
C CYS A 93 -8.70 -0.22 14.49
N ALA A 94 -8.16 -0.67 15.62
CA ALA A 94 -6.91 -0.13 16.15
C ALA A 94 -5.74 -0.29 15.16
N LEU A 95 -5.67 -1.42 14.42
CA LEU A 95 -4.69 -1.57 13.36
C LEU A 95 -5.02 -0.71 12.13
N GLN A 96 -6.28 -0.71 11.66
CA GLN A 96 -6.72 0.01 10.47
C GLN A 96 -6.50 1.53 10.54
N VAL A 97 -6.47 2.11 11.75
CA VAL A 97 -6.13 3.52 11.94
C VAL A 97 -4.73 3.86 11.41
N TYR A 98 -3.75 2.95 11.51
CA TYR A 98 -2.39 3.21 11.03
C TYR A 98 -2.29 3.41 9.51
N PRO A 99 -2.74 2.47 8.64
CA PRO A 99 -2.71 2.71 7.21
C PRO A 99 -3.60 3.89 6.78
N LEU A 100 -4.71 4.17 7.46
CA LEU A 100 -5.49 5.40 7.19
C LEU A 100 -4.70 6.67 7.53
N ALA A 101 -4.05 6.70 8.69
CA ALA A 101 -3.25 7.84 9.10
C ALA A 101 -2.08 8.07 8.14
N VAL A 102 -1.43 6.99 7.69
CA VAL A 102 -0.35 7.04 6.68
C VAL A 102 -0.83 7.59 5.35
N ILE A 103 -2.02 7.19 4.87
CA ILE A 103 -2.62 7.78 3.66
C ILE A 103 -2.79 9.29 3.82
N PHE A 104 -3.33 9.75 4.95
CA PHE A 104 -3.45 11.18 5.21
C PHE A 104 -2.07 11.86 5.25
N MET A 105 -1.13 11.33 6.02
CA MET A 105 0.21 11.89 6.17
C MET A 105 0.97 12.02 4.84
N HIS A 106 0.85 11.04 3.92
CA HIS A 106 1.44 11.10 2.58
C HIS A 106 0.89 12.24 1.71
N THR A 107 -0.30 12.75 2.00
CA THR A 107 -0.86 13.95 1.32
C THR A 107 -0.40 15.27 1.96
N THR A 108 0.48 15.20 2.96
CA THR A 108 0.99 16.33 3.73
C THR A 108 2.52 16.28 3.81
N HIS A 109 3.13 17.19 4.57
CA HIS A 109 4.57 17.21 4.80
C HIS A 109 5.05 16.20 5.87
N MET A 110 4.18 15.30 6.36
CA MET A 110 4.46 14.38 7.46
C MET A 110 5.04 13.02 7.02
N VAL A 111 5.72 12.93 5.87
CA VAL A 111 6.27 11.65 5.38
C VAL A 111 7.20 10.97 6.40
N GLU A 112 7.90 11.77 7.21
CA GLU A 112 8.79 11.27 8.26
C GLU A 112 8.03 10.63 9.41
N THR A 113 6.95 11.26 9.85
CA THR A 113 6.07 10.69 10.87
C THR A 113 5.34 9.46 10.32
N ALA A 114 4.96 9.47 9.04
CA ALA A 114 4.33 8.32 8.39
C ALA A 114 5.24 7.09 8.47
N TRP A 115 6.54 7.25 8.17
CA TRP A 115 7.52 6.18 8.29
C TRP A 115 7.57 5.56 9.70
N VAL A 116 7.56 6.39 10.75
CA VAL A 116 7.51 5.89 12.14
C VAL A 116 6.20 5.14 12.42
N MET A 117 5.06 5.72 12.04
CA MET A 117 3.74 5.14 12.29
C MET A 117 3.52 3.82 11.53
N ILE A 118 4.08 3.68 10.32
CA ILE A 118 4.09 2.41 9.59
C ILE A 118 4.76 1.32 10.43
N GLY A 119 5.96 1.60 10.97
CA GLY A 119 6.67 0.68 11.85
C GLY A 119 5.88 0.31 13.10
N THR A 120 5.23 1.29 13.73
CA THR A 120 4.34 1.06 14.89
C THR A 120 3.18 0.13 14.53
N GLY A 121 2.49 0.36 13.41
CA GLY A 121 1.39 -0.49 12.95
C GLY A 121 1.85 -1.92 12.64
N ILE A 122 3.02 -2.09 12.02
CA ILE A 122 3.61 -3.41 11.77
C ILE A 122 3.88 -4.15 13.08
N ARG A 123 4.48 -3.46 14.07
CA ARG A 123 4.75 -4.06 15.39
C ARG A 123 3.45 -4.44 16.11
N LEU A 124 2.40 -3.64 15.98
CA LEU A 124 1.09 -3.96 16.54
C LEU A 124 0.49 -5.23 15.93
N ALA A 125 0.54 -5.37 14.61
CA ALA A 125 0.07 -6.57 13.91
C ALA A 125 0.93 -7.80 14.22
N GLN A 126 2.24 -7.63 14.37
CA GLN A 126 3.16 -8.70 14.78
C GLN A 126 2.86 -9.19 16.20
N MET A 127 2.61 -8.27 17.13
CA MET A 127 2.32 -8.58 18.54
C MET A 127 1.16 -9.57 18.71
N ILE A 128 0.14 -9.50 17.86
CA ILE A 128 -1.01 -10.42 17.90
C ILE A 128 -0.92 -11.59 16.91
N GLY A 129 0.18 -11.68 16.15
CA GLY A 129 0.45 -12.81 15.26
C GLY A 129 -0.12 -12.72 13.84
N VAL A 130 -0.58 -11.56 13.36
CA VAL A 130 -1.19 -11.43 12.00
C VAL A 130 -0.24 -11.89 10.89
N HIS A 131 1.06 -11.66 11.07
CA HIS A 131 2.10 -12.08 10.14
C HIS A 131 2.24 -13.60 9.93
N ARG A 132 1.52 -14.43 10.70
CA ARG A 132 1.63 -15.89 10.70
C ARG A 132 0.45 -16.56 9.98
N SER A 133 0.72 -17.64 9.25
CA SER A 133 -0.31 -18.48 8.59
C SER A 133 -1.40 -18.96 9.56
N GLY A 134 -1.06 -19.19 10.83
CA GLY A 134 -1.98 -19.66 11.86
C GLY A 134 -2.94 -18.63 12.45
N PHE A 135 -2.84 -17.34 12.10
CA PHE A 135 -3.61 -16.26 12.74
C PHE A 135 -5.13 -16.48 12.71
N GLY A 136 -5.64 -17.07 11.63
CA GLY A 136 -7.08 -17.24 11.40
C GLY A 136 -7.76 -18.38 12.17
N LYS A 137 -7.01 -19.26 12.85
CA LYS A 137 -7.60 -20.44 13.53
C LYS A 137 -8.57 -20.01 14.62
N GLY A 138 -9.85 -20.38 14.47
CA GLY A 138 -10.91 -20.11 15.46
C GLY A 138 -11.42 -18.66 15.49
N ARG A 139 -11.11 -17.85 14.46
CA ARG A 139 -11.56 -16.46 14.35
C ARG A 139 -12.61 -16.31 13.24
N ASP A 140 -13.40 -15.22 13.30
CA ASP A 140 -14.31 -14.84 12.21
C ASP A 140 -13.51 -14.57 10.91
N PRO A 141 -13.79 -15.28 9.80
CA PRO A 141 -13.12 -15.07 8.52
C PRO A 141 -13.15 -13.61 8.03
N LYS A 142 -14.24 -12.86 8.28
CA LYS A 142 -14.32 -11.43 7.92
C LYS A 142 -13.34 -10.59 8.71
N GLU A 143 -13.22 -10.83 10.01
CA GLU A 143 -12.25 -10.13 10.84
C GLU A 143 -10.81 -10.48 10.42
N VAL A 144 -10.53 -11.77 10.17
CA VAL A 144 -9.22 -12.25 9.71
C VAL A 144 -8.81 -11.59 8.40
N GLU A 145 -9.71 -11.51 7.43
CA GLU A 145 -9.42 -10.86 6.15
C GLU A 145 -9.18 -9.36 6.31
N LEU A 146 -9.88 -8.67 7.21
CA LEU A 146 -9.62 -7.25 7.51
C LEU A 146 -8.26 -7.02 8.16
N TRP A 147 -7.88 -7.87 9.12
CA TRP A 147 -6.53 -7.86 9.71
C TRP A 147 -5.45 -8.08 8.63
N LYS A 148 -5.65 -9.09 7.78
CA LYS A 148 -4.74 -9.46 6.69
C LYS A 148 -4.57 -8.32 5.70
N ARG A 149 -5.66 -7.71 5.22
CA ARG A 149 -5.62 -6.58 4.27
C ARG A 149 -4.96 -5.33 4.87
N ALA A 150 -5.27 -5.00 6.12
CA ALA A 150 -4.63 -3.87 6.80
C ALA A 150 -3.13 -4.09 6.99
N PHE A 151 -2.72 -5.32 7.35
CA PHE A 151 -1.31 -5.66 7.51
C PHE A 151 -0.55 -5.62 6.19
N TRP A 152 -1.06 -6.23 5.11
CA TRP A 152 -0.44 -6.14 3.79
C TRP A 152 -0.34 -4.70 3.28
N GLN A 153 -1.31 -3.85 3.60
CA GLN A 153 -1.22 -2.42 3.27
C GLN A 153 -0.08 -1.72 4.01
N LEU A 154 0.18 -2.08 5.27
CA LEU A 154 1.32 -1.57 6.03
C LEU A 154 2.65 -2.08 5.49
N ILE A 155 2.75 -3.36 5.08
CA ILE A 155 3.95 -3.92 4.43
C ILE A 155 4.27 -3.20 3.13
N LEU A 156 3.24 -2.87 2.35
CA LEU A 156 3.38 -2.06 1.14
C LEU A 156 3.92 -0.68 1.47
N PHE A 157 3.32 0.02 2.43
CA PHE A 157 3.79 1.35 2.83
C PHE A 157 5.21 1.32 3.39
N ASP A 158 5.57 0.32 4.19
CA ASP A 158 6.93 0.16 4.73
C ASP A 158 7.94 0.04 3.60
N THR A 159 7.67 -0.80 2.60
CA THR A 159 8.62 -1.02 1.51
C THR A 159 8.76 0.21 0.60
N VAL A 160 7.65 0.83 0.19
CA VAL A 160 7.68 2.00 -0.70
C VAL A 160 8.29 3.22 0.01
N THR A 161 7.85 3.50 1.24
CA THR A 161 8.30 4.68 2.01
C THR A 161 9.77 4.54 2.41
N SER A 162 10.18 3.36 2.87
CA SER A 162 11.59 3.12 3.20
C SER A 162 12.50 3.24 1.98
N MET A 163 12.10 2.70 0.82
CA MET A 163 12.88 2.88 -0.41
C MET A 163 12.98 4.37 -0.78
N GLY A 164 11.85 5.09 -0.80
CA GLY A 164 11.82 6.51 -1.16
C GLY A 164 12.65 7.40 -0.24
N LEU A 165 12.68 7.09 1.06
CA LEU A 165 13.47 7.83 2.06
C LEU A 165 14.91 7.31 2.23
N GLY A 166 15.28 6.21 1.56
CA GLY A 166 16.58 5.54 1.74
C GLY A 166 16.77 4.98 3.15
N ARG A 167 15.71 4.52 3.80
CA ARG A 167 15.70 4.03 5.19
C ARG A 167 15.52 2.53 5.30
N PRO A 168 15.93 1.90 6.42
CA PRO A 168 15.58 0.52 6.69
C PRO A 168 14.06 0.29 6.73
N ARG A 169 13.66 -0.93 6.43
CA ARG A 169 12.28 -1.39 6.60
C ARG A 169 12.06 -1.92 8.02
N SER A 170 10.84 -1.76 8.53
CA SER A 170 10.42 -2.37 9.79
C SER A 170 10.03 -3.84 9.63
N SER A 171 9.62 -4.21 8.42
CA SER A 171 9.28 -5.58 8.04
C SER A 171 10.45 -6.32 7.39
N ASN A 172 10.46 -7.63 7.61
CA ASN A 172 11.32 -8.56 6.90
C ASN A 172 10.42 -9.67 6.35
N THR A 173 10.40 -9.83 5.03
CA THR A 173 9.52 -10.81 4.36
C THR A 173 9.82 -12.24 4.76
N ASN A 174 11.05 -12.55 5.21
CA ASN A 174 11.40 -13.89 5.68
C ASN A 174 10.69 -14.27 6.99
N ASP A 175 10.18 -13.27 7.73
CA ASP A 175 9.44 -13.48 8.98
C ASP A 175 7.92 -13.56 8.74
N LEU A 176 7.46 -13.47 7.48
CA LEU A 176 6.05 -13.46 7.09
C LEU A 176 5.69 -14.77 6.39
N ASP A 177 4.76 -15.54 6.96
CA ASP A 177 4.11 -16.69 6.32
C ASP A 177 2.59 -16.48 6.20
N LEU A 178 2.13 -15.23 6.30
CA LEU A 178 0.75 -14.84 6.05
C LEU A 178 0.41 -14.98 4.55
N GLU A 179 -0.74 -15.55 4.26
CA GLU A 179 -1.27 -15.65 2.89
C GLU A 179 -1.65 -14.29 2.32
N LEU A 180 -1.68 -14.19 0.98
CA LEU A 180 -2.19 -13.01 0.29
C LEU A 180 -3.70 -12.80 0.60
N PRO A 181 -4.21 -11.56 0.48
CA PRO A 181 -5.64 -11.29 0.57
C PRO A 181 -6.48 -12.17 -0.36
N VAL A 182 -7.65 -12.58 0.10
CA VAL A 182 -8.60 -13.36 -0.72
C VAL A 182 -9.07 -12.49 -1.86
N MET A 183 -8.91 -12.96 -3.10
CA MET A 183 -9.27 -12.26 -4.35
C MET A 183 -10.79 -12.16 -4.56
N CYS A 184 -11.46 -11.49 -3.62
CA CYS A 184 -12.90 -11.33 -3.56
C CYS A 184 -13.23 -9.88 -3.16
N ASP A 185 -14.12 -9.26 -3.92
CA ASP A 185 -14.57 -7.90 -3.63
C ASP A 185 -15.49 -7.86 -2.41
N ASP A 186 -15.44 -6.76 -1.67
CA ASP A 186 -16.15 -6.58 -0.39
C ASP A 186 -17.65 -6.88 -0.46
N GLU A 187 -18.28 -6.63 -1.61
CA GLU A 187 -19.71 -6.87 -1.83
C GLU A 187 -20.11 -8.36 -1.82
N TYR A 188 -19.15 -9.27 -1.96
CA TYR A 188 -19.37 -10.72 -1.98
C TYR A 188 -18.89 -11.43 -0.70
N TRP A 189 -18.56 -10.67 0.35
CA TRP A 189 -18.20 -11.24 1.66
C TRP A 189 -19.40 -11.75 2.45
N GLU A 190 -20.58 -11.20 2.16
CA GLU A 190 -21.84 -11.57 2.80
C GLU A 190 -22.74 -12.19 1.74
N ALA A 191 -23.15 -13.45 1.95
CA ALA A 191 -24.10 -14.16 1.10
C ALA A 191 -25.22 -14.76 1.96
N PRO A 192 -26.44 -14.94 1.41
CA PRO A 192 -27.54 -15.61 2.13
C PRO A 192 -27.19 -17.02 2.60
N ASN A 193 -26.42 -17.73 1.78
CA ASN A 193 -25.84 -19.02 2.11
C ASN A 193 -24.39 -18.82 2.57
N PRO A 194 -24.01 -19.24 3.80
CA PRO A 194 -22.64 -19.08 4.32
C PRO A 194 -21.56 -19.71 3.44
N ASP A 195 -21.87 -20.77 2.71
CA ASP A 195 -20.91 -21.45 1.82
C ASP A 195 -20.54 -20.61 0.60
N ASP A 196 -21.37 -19.63 0.23
CA ASP A 196 -21.15 -18.73 -0.91
C ASP A 196 -20.41 -17.44 -0.49
N ALA A 197 -20.15 -17.24 0.80
CA ALA A 197 -19.39 -16.08 1.28
C ALA A 197 -17.94 -16.12 0.77
N PHE A 198 -17.38 -14.94 0.46
CA PHE A 198 -16.04 -14.79 -0.11
C PHE A 198 -15.88 -15.38 -1.52
N THR A 199 -16.98 -15.54 -2.27
CA THR A 199 -16.94 -16.06 -3.64
C THR A 199 -17.08 -14.93 -4.65
N GLN A 200 -16.01 -14.67 -5.41
CA GLN A 200 -16.07 -13.75 -6.55
C GLN A 200 -16.84 -14.42 -7.71
N PRO A 201 -17.82 -13.75 -8.36
CA PRO A 201 -18.49 -14.30 -9.53
C PRO A 201 -17.52 -14.56 -10.70
N GLU A 202 -17.63 -15.71 -11.38
CA GLU A 202 -16.67 -16.17 -12.40
C GLU A 202 -16.38 -15.15 -13.51
N ASN A 203 -17.40 -14.42 -13.96
CA ASN A 203 -17.30 -13.45 -15.06
C ASN A 203 -17.09 -12.01 -14.59
N THR A 204 -16.79 -11.79 -13.31
CA THR A 204 -16.60 -10.47 -12.73
C THR A 204 -15.18 -10.32 -12.19
N PRO A 205 -14.28 -9.63 -12.92
CA PRO A 205 -12.93 -9.36 -12.43
C PRO A 205 -12.95 -8.69 -11.05
N SER A 206 -12.15 -9.20 -10.11
CA SER A 206 -12.03 -8.59 -8.78
C SER A 206 -11.21 -7.31 -8.83
N LYS A 207 -11.75 -6.24 -8.24
CA LYS A 207 -11.04 -4.98 -7.98
C LYS A 207 -9.83 -5.20 -7.07
N LEU A 208 -9.83 -6.27 -6.26
CA LEU A 208 -8.70 -6.65 -5.40
C LEU A 208 -7.52 -7.28 -6.15
N ALA A 209 -7.70 -7.75 -7.39
CA ALA A 209 -6.59 -8.29 -8.19
C ALA A 209 -5.43 -7.27 -8.31
N PHE A 210 -5.76 -5.99 -8.44
CA PHE A 210 -4.82 -4.87 -8.38
C PHE A 210 -3.98 -4.87 -7.10
N ARG A 211 -4.58 -5.18 -5.94
CA ARG A 211 -3.87 -5.24 -4.66
C ARG A 211 -2.93 -6.41 -4.57
N ILE A 212 -3.34 -7.58 -5.06
CA ILE A 212 -2.47 -8.75 -5.14
C ILE A 212 -1.26 -8.47 -6.03
N HIS A 213 -1.46 -7.90 -7.23
CA HIS A 213 -0.33 -7.60 -8.12
C HIS A 213 0.59 -6.52 -7.56
N ARG A 214 0.05 -5.51 -6.88
CA ARG A 214 0.89 -4.49 -6.24
C ARG A 214 1.70 -5.04 -5.06
N ILE A 215 1.16 -5.97 -4.28
CA ILE A 215 1.92 -6.69 -3.24
C ILE A 215 3.08 -7.45 -3.89
N LYS A 216 2.85 -8.20 -4.97
CA LYS A 216 3.90 -8.92 -5.71
C LYS A 216 5.00 -7.98 -6.24
N LEU A 217 4.62 -6.81 -6.78
CA LEU A 217 5.59 -5.80 -7.22
C LEU A 217 6.42 -5.25 -6.03
N THR A 218 5.75 -5.06 -4.89
CA THR A 218 6.40 -4.64 -3.64
C THR A 218 7.42 -5.67 -3.15
N GLU A 219 7.17 -6.97 -3.34
CA GLU A 219 8.14 -8.02 -2.99
C GLU A 219 9.43 -7.90 -3.82
N ILE A 220 9.31 -7.63 -5.13
CA ILE A 220 10.44 -7.33 -6.02
C ILE A 220 11.20 -6.10 -5.51
N LEU A 221 10.48 -5.03 -5.18
CA LEU A 221 11.07 -3.82 -4.61
C LEU A 221 11.78 -4.07 -3.27
N GLY A 222 11.18 -4.91 -2.41
CA GLY A 222 11.76 -5.32 -1.14
C GLY A 222 13.03 -6.14 -1.31
N PHE A 223 13.11 -6.97 -2.36
CA PHE A 223 14.35 -7.65 -2.75
C PHE A 223 15.39 -6.64 -3.26
N ALA A 224 15.01 -5.69 -4.12
CA ALA A 224 15.91 -4.63 -4.58
C ALA A 224 16.48 -3.84 -3.40
N HIS A 225 15.64 -3.45 -2.45
CA HIS A 225 16.04 -2.74 -1.24
C HIS A 225 17.10 -3.53 -0.45
N ARG A 226 16.89 -4.84 -0.25
CA ARG A 226 17.86 -5.68 0.47
C ARG A 226 19.16 -5.91 -0.30
N SER A 227 19.07 -6.17 -1.60
CA SER A 227 20.20 -6.63 -2.41
C SER A 227 21.09 -5.50 -2.93
N ILE A 228 20.53 -4.29 -3.11
CA ILE A 228 21.21 -3.13 -3.70
C ILE A 228 21.42 -2.00 -2.66
N TYR A 229 20.49 -1.82 -1.71
CA TYR A 229 20.46 -0.66 -0.82
C TYR A 229 20.97 -0.91 0.60
N SER A 230 21.06 -2.17 1.05
CA SER A 230 21.53 -2.50 2.40
C SER A 230 22.95 -2.02 2.65
N ALA A 231 23.18 -1.43 3.83
CA ALA A 231 24.50 -0.96 4.27
C ALA A 231 25.52 -2.11 4.44
N ARG A 232 25.03 -3.31 4.75
CA ARG A 232 25.82 -4.54 4.78
C ARG A 232 25.25 -5.51 3.78
N ARG A 233 26.14 -6.20 3.06
CA ARG A 233 25.77 -7.32 2.22
C ARG A 233 25.26 -8.45 3.11
N LEU A 234 23.96 -8.69 3.07
CA LEU A 234 23.40 -9.99 3.42
C LEU A 234 23.62 -10.86 2.19
N ASP A 235 24.12 -12.07 2.37
CA ASP A 235 24.33 -13.02 1.27
C ASP A 235 23.20 -14.07 1.28
N PRO A 236 22.01 -13.76 0.71
CA PRO A 236 20.87 -14.69 0.67
C PRO A 236 21.16 -16.00 -0.07
N TRP A 237 22.30 -16.14 -0.77
CA TRP A 237 22.69 -17.36 -1.48
C TRP A 237 23.82 -18.15 -0.77
N GLY A 238 24.13 -17.86 0.50
CA GLY A 238 25.25 -18.47 1.26
C GLY A 238 26.56 -17.68 1.11
N PRO A 239 27.68 -18.04 1.75
CA PRO A 239 28.94 -17.30 1.58
C PRO A 239 29.44 -17.39 0.13
N THR A 240 29.14 -16.37 -0.67
CA THR A 240 29.55 -16.33 -2.08
C THR A 240 30.89 -15.62 -2.21
N THR A 241 31.77 -16.15 -3.07
CA THR A 241 33.06 -15.54 -3.45
C THR A 241 32.90 -14.36 -4.42
N LEU A 242 31.66 -13.99 -4.78
CA LEU A 242 31.39 -12.95 -5.76
C LEU A 242 31.91 -11.60 -5.30
N SER A 243 32.58 -10.89 -6.20
CA SER A 243 32.88 -9.47 -6.04
C SER A 243 31.58 -8.66 -5.96
N THR A 244 31.68 -7.43 -5.44
CA THR A 244 30.54 -6.50 -5.36
C THR A 244 29.94 -6.21 -6.75
N ALA A 245 30.77 -6.15 -7.79
CA ALA A 245 30.30 -5.91 -9.16
C ALA A 245 29.49 -7.10 -9.70
N GLU A 246 30.00 -8.33 -9.55
CA GLU A 246 29.29 -9.54 -9.96
C GLU A 246 27.98 -9.74 -9.19
N TRP A 247 28.00 -9.42 -7.89
CA TRP A 247 26.79 -9.42 -7.06
C TRP A 247 25.73 -8.47 -7.61
N ASN A 248 26.09 -7.21 -7.82
CA ASN A 248 25.18 -6.19 -8.32
C ASN A 248 24.66 -6.56 -9.71
N GLN A 249 25.53 -7.11 -10.57
CA GLN A 249 25.12 -7.58 -11.88
C GLN A 249 24.09 -8.70 -11.79
N LYS A 250 24.34 -9.73 -10.97
CA LYS A 250 23.39 -10.82 -10.73
C LYS A 250 22.07 -10.29 -10.15
N ALA A 251 22.13 -9.45 -9.13
CA ALA A 251 20.94 -8.90 -8.49
C ALA A 251 20.07 -8.10 -9.47
N VAL A 252 20.68 -7.26 -10.31
CA VAL A 252 19.97 -6.50 -11.36
C VAL A 252 19.33 -7.44 -12.39
N MET A 253 20.05 -8.48 -12.84
CA MET A 253 19.49 -9.46 -13.79
C MET A 253 18.26 -10.18 -13.23
N GLU A 254 18.33 -10.65 -11.99
CA GLU A 254 17.20 -11.31 -11.33
C GLU A 254 16.02 -10.36 -11.15
N LEU A 255 16.29 -9.10 -10.78
CA LEU A 255 15.26 -8.06 -10.62
C LEU A 255 14.60 -7.71 -11.95
N ASP A 256 15.36 -7.54 -13.03
CA ASP A 256 14.82 -7.28 -14.37
C ASP A 256 13.97 -8.46 -14.87
N SER A 257 14.45 -9.69 -14.64
CA SER A 257 13.69 -10.91 -14.95
C SER A 257 12.36 -10.94 -14.18
N ALA A 258 12.39 -10.67 -12.88
CA ALA A 258 11.20 -10.65 -12.04
C ALA A 258 10.22 -9.53 -12.45
N LEU A 259 10.72 -8.35 -12.81
CA LEU A 259 9.90 -7.24 -13.32
C LEU A 259 9.21 -7.60 -14.64
N ASN A 260 9.93 -8.22 -15.58
CA ASN A 260 9.35 -8.67 -16.84
C ASN A 260 8.30 -9.77 -16.64
N GLN A 261 8.59 -10.76 -15.80
CA GLN A 261 7.61 -11.79 -15.44
C GLN A 261 6.37 -11.20 -14.77
N TRP A 262 6.55 -10.19 -13.92
CA TRP A 262 5.45 -9.54 -13.22
C TRP A 262 4.51 -8.79 -14.18
N ILE A 263 5.06 -8.04 -15.15
CA ILE A 263 4.25 -7.28 -16.10
C ILE A 263 3.52 -8.21 -17.07
N ASP A 264 4.16 -9.31 -17.49
CA ASP A 264 3.56 -10.31 -18.37
C ASP A 264 2.43 -11.09 -17.67
N ALA A 265 2.52 -11.25 -16.35
CA ALA A 265 1.52 -11.93 -15.52
C ALA A 265 0.30 -11.07 -15.18
N LEU A 266 0.25 -9.79 -15.57
CA LEU A 266 -0.94 -8.96 -15.35
C LEU A 266 -2.13 -9.48 -16.16
N PRO A 267 -3.32 -9.59 -15.57
CA PRO A 267 -4.52 -9.96 -16.32
C PRO A 267 -4.92 -8.81 -17.28
N ASP A 268 -5.61 -9.14 -18.37
CA ASP A 268 -5.93 -8.18 -19.43
C ASP A 268 -6.74 -6.97 -18.93
N PHE A 269 -7.57 -7.15 -17.90
CA PHE A 269 -8.32 -6.04 -17.31
C PHE A 269 -7.44 -5.06 -16.49
N LEU A 270 -6.19 -5.42 -16.14
CA LEU A 270 -5.20 -4.56 -15.47
C LEU A 270 -4.03 -4.15 -16.38
N LYS A 271 -3.99 -4.61 -17.63
CA LYS A 271 -3.05 -4.12 -18.63
C LYS A 271 -3.44 -2.72 -19.05
N TYR A 272 -2.45 -1.82 -19.09
CA TYR A 272 -2.67 -0.45 -19.52
C TYR A 272 -3.19 -0.42 -20.97
N ASN A 273 -4.29 0.31 -21.17
CA ASN A 273 -4.89 0.54 -22.47
C ASN A 273 -5.37 2.00 -22.53
N PRO A 274 -4.75 2.86 -23.36
CA PRO A 274 -5.09 4.28 -23.45
C PRO A 274 -6.50 4.54 -23.98
N HIS A 275 -7.14 3.56 -24.62
CA HIS A 275 -8.50 3.66 -25.14
C HIS A 275 -9.56 3.13 -24.17
N ARG A 276 -9.16 2.62 -23.00
CA ARG A 276 -10.10 2.15 -21.99
C ARG A 276 -10.86 3.37 -21.44
N LYS A 277 -12.19 3.28 -21.41
CA LYS A 277 -13.03 4.29 -20.77
C LYS A 277 -12.61 4.49 -19.32
N ASP A 278 -12.82 5.71 -18.85
CA ASP A 278 -12.61 6.04 -17.45
C ASP A 278 -13.37 5.04 -16.56
N SER A 279 -12.60 4.33 -15.74
CA SER A 279 -13.05 3.21 -14.93
C SER A 279 -12.04 2.96 -13.81
N ILE A 280 -12.48 2.27 -12.75
CA ILE A 280 -11.60 1.86 -11.65
C ILE A 280 -10.41 1.07 -12.19
N PHE A 281 -10.62 0.15 -13.13
CA PHE A 281 -9.54 -0.65 -13.72
C PHE A 281 -8.56 0.17 -14.56
N ALA A 282 -9.01 1.22 -15.26
CA ALA A 282 -8.11 2.14 -15.94
C ALA A 282 -7.16 2.82 -14.94
N HIS A 283 -7.71 3.39 -13.87
CA HIS A 283 -6.92 4.00 -12.80
C HIS A 283 -5.97 3.01 -12.10
N GLN A 284 -6.45 1.80 -11.80
CA GLN A 284 -5.61 0.75 -11.20
C GLN A 284 -4.45 0.36 -12.13
N SER A 285 -4.69 0.27 -13.45
CA SER A 285 -3.66 -0.02 -14.44
C SER A 285 -2.59 1.07 -14.48
N ILE A 286 -2.98 2.35 -14.50
CA ILE A 286 -2.04 3.48 -14.45
C ILE A 286 -1.16 3.38 -13.21
N MET A 287 -1.77 3.17 -12.03
CA MET A 287 -1.04 3.09 -10.77
C MET A 287 -0.03 1.94 -10.78
N LEU A 288 -0.39 0.78 -11.31
CA LEU A 288 0.51 -0.37 -11.45
C LEU A 288 1.69 -0.06 -12.37
N TYR A 289 1.44 0.55 -13.53
CA TYR A 289 2.50 0.86 -14.49
C TYR A 289 3.41 1.99 -14.00
N ALA A 290 2.85 3.02 -13.36
CA ALA A 290 3.63 4.09 -12.73
C ALA A 290 4.57 3.53 -11.65
N GLU A 291 4.06 2.63 -10.80
CA GLU A 291 4.87 1.96 -9.78
C GLU A 291 5.90 1.01 -10.41
N PHE A 292 5.55 0.26 -11.45
CA PHE A 292 6.47 -0.59 -12.20
C PHE A 292 7.67 0.20 -12.74
N TYR A 293 7.41 1.33 -13.41
CA TYR A 293 8.48 2.21 -13.90
C TYR A 293 9.31 2.79 -12.77
N TRP A 294 8.67 3.17 -11.66
CA TRP A 294 9.39 3.64 -10.48
C TRP A 294 10.30 2.56 -9.89
N VAL A 295 9.81 1.32 -9.71
CA VAL A 295 10.63 0.19 -9.23
C VAL A 295 11.80 -0.06 -10.19
N ARG A 296 11.57 -0.03 -11.50
CA ARG A 296 12.65 -0.18 -12.49
C ARG A 296 13.72 0.91 -12.36
N ILE A 297 13.32 2.16 -12.12
CA ILE A 297 14.27 3.24 -11.82
C ILE A 297 15.05 2.93 -10.54
N GLN A 298 14.39 2.45 -9.48
CA GLN A 298 15.08 2.08 -8.23
C GLN A 298 16.08 0.93 -8.43
N VAL A 299 15.83 -0.02 -9.34
CA VAL A 299 16.79 -1.10 -9.65
C VAL A 299 18.07 -0.56 -10.29
N HIS A 300 17.94 0.41 -11.20
CA HIS A 300 19.07 0.88 -12.03
C HIS A 300 19.76 2.16 -11.55
N GLN A 301 19.09 3.01 -10.76
CA GLN A 301 19.58 4.38 -10.49
C GLN A 301 20.98 4.44 -9.84
N ARG A 302 21.34 3.46 -8.99
CA ARG A 302 22.67 3.42 -8.34
C ARG A 302 23.80 3.07 -9.31
N PHE A 303 23.47 2.57 -10.49
CA PHE A 303 24.42 2.09 -11.48
C PHE A 303 24.47 3.00 -12.72
N MET A 304 23.85 4.18 -12.65
CA MET A 304 23.97 5.19 -13.70
C MET A 304 25.40 5.74 -13.72
N SER A 305 26.04 5.70 -14.89
CA SER A 305 27.32 6.37 -15.13
C SER A 305 27.09 7.84 -15.45
N TRP A 306 27.88 8.72 -14.83
CA TRP A 306 27.93 10.13 -15.21
C TRP A 306 28.75 10.32 -16.49
N PRO A 307 28.50 11.41 -17.26
CA PRO A 307 29.33 11.74 -18.42
C PRO A 307 30.82 11.77 -18.04
N GLY A 308 31.64 10.96 -18.70
CA GLY A 308 33.08 10.83 -18.43
C GLY A 308 33.48 9.73 -17.43
N GLN A 309 32.52 9.02 -16.82
CA GLN A 309 32.81 7.85 -15.95
C GLN A 309 32.64 6.53 -16.71
N LYS A 310 33.48 5.54 -16.36
CA LYS A 310 33.28 4.15 -16.81
C LYS A 310 31.99 3.60 -16.20
N SER A 311 31.23 2.87 -16.99
CA SER A 311 30.02 2.18 -16.51
C SER A 311 30.35 1.23 -15.38
N MET A 312 29.56 1.25 -14.30
CA MET A 312 29.77 0.35 -13.15
C MET A 312 29.31 -1.08 -13.45
N LEU A 313 28.35 -1.24 -14.36
CA LEU A 313 27.80 -2.52 -14.81
C LEU A 313 27.74 -2.55 -16.35
N THR A 314 27.51 -3.74 -16.91
CA THR A 314 27.32 -3.95 -18.35
C THR A 314 25.99 -3.38 -18.87
N PHE A 315 25.01 -3.13 -18.00
CA PHE A 315 23.69 -2.62 -18.39
C PHE A 315 23.71 -1.12 -18.73
N PRO A 316 22.91 -0.68 -19.71
CA PRO A 316 22.73 0.75 -20.01
C PRO A 316 21.77 1.41 -19.00
N SER A 317 22.11 1.38 -17.71
CA SER A 317 21.25 1.80 -16.59
C SER A 317 20.70 3.22 -16.75
N LEU A 318 21.50 4.17 -17.25
CA LEU A 318 21.05 5.54 -17.53
C LEU A 318 19.93 5.56 -18.58
N ALA A 319 20.08 4.82 -19.68
CA ALA A 319 19.06 4.77 -20.73
C ALA A 319 17.79 4.07 -20.23
N ILE A 320 17.94 3.02 -19.42
CA ILE A 320 16.80 2.30 -18.80
C ILE A 320 16.01 3.25 -17.88
N CYS A 321 16.68 3.96 -16.98
CA CYS A 321 16.03 4.94 -16.11
C CYS A 321 15.36 6.07 -16.90
N ALA A 322 16.04 6.62 -17.91
CA ALA A 322 15.49 7.69 -18.74
C ALA A 322 14.25 7.23 -19.53
N ASN A 323 14.26 6.01 -20.07
CA ASN A 323 13.10 5.43 -20.74
C ASN A 323 11.94 5.20 -19.77
N ALA A 324 12.20 4.61 -18.60
CA ALA A 324 11.17 4.38 -17.59
C ALA A 324 10.54 5.69 -17.09
N ALA A 325 11.35 6.73 -16.86
CA ALA A 325 10.86 8.05 -16.47
C ALA A 325 9.97 8.67 -17.56
N ARG A 326 10.40 8.64 -18.83
CA ARG A 326 9.57 9.12 -19.95
C ARG A 326 8.26 8.36 -20.07
N SER A 327 8.29 7.03 -20.00
CA SER A 327 7.08 6.21 -20.07
C SER A 327 6.12 6.51 -18.91
N CYS A 328 6.65 6.75 -17.70
CA CYS A 328 5.84 7.14 -16.55
C CYS A 328 5.19 8.52 -16.74
N VAL A 329 5.94 9.51 -17.24
CA VAL A 329 5.39 10.86 -17.53
C VAL A 329 4.30 10.78 -18.60
N HIS A 330 4.56 10.11 -19.73
CA HIS A 330 3.56 9.95 -20.79
C HIS A 330 2.29 9.24 -20.31
N LEU A 331 2.44 8.24 -19.44
CA LEU A 331 1.33 7.52 -18.84
C LEU A 331 0.44 8.43 -17.99
N LEU A 332 1.04 9.33 -17.19
CA LEU A 332 0.32 10.24 -16.31
C LEU A 332 -0.29 11.42 -17.09
N ASP A 333 0.43 11.99 -18.05
CA ASP A 333 -0.06 13.10 -18.88
C ASP A 333 -1.27 12.70 -19.73
N GLY A 334 -1.30 11.45 -20.21
CA GLY A 334 -2.41 10.94 -21.02
C GLY A 334 -3.71 10.69 -20.25
N HIS A 335 -3.74 10.93 -18.94
CA HIS A 335 -4.85 10.56 -18.05
C HIS A 335 -5.37 11.71 -17.17
N HIS A 336 -4.96 12.95 -17.46
CA HIS A 336 -5.43 14.18 -16.79
C HIS A 336 -6.68 14.78 -17.41
#